data_AF-A0A379S4Y7-F1
#
_entry.id   AF-A0A379S4Y7-F1
#
_cell.length_a   1.000
_cell.length_b   1.000
_cell.length_c   1.000
_cell.angle_alpha   90.00
_cell.angle_beta   90.00
_cell.angle_gamma   90.00
#
_symmetry.space_group_name_H-M   'P 1'
#
loop_
_entity.id
_entity.type
_entity.pdbx_description
1 polymer ?
#
loop_
_entity_poly.entity_id
_entity_poly.type
_entity_poly.pdbx_seq_one_letter_code
_entity_poly.pdbx_strand_id
1 'polypeptide(L)'
;MITNILDQQGREQSGWELIQQETPIEVLATTPGGWIQFRDPITRQCLNAINGVALTKGTCDLKNRESLFVLIPSTTGAVQIQSVNSKTCVIDQDNTDHFYLVVVLLISRTHNK
;
A
#
# COMPACT_ATOMS: atom_id res chain seq x y z
N MET A 1 -2.05 -9.77 11.27
CA MET A 1 -1.01 -8.91 11.87
C MET A 1 0.10 -8.75 10.86
N ILE A 2 0.41 -7.52 10.44
CA ILE A 2 1.59 -7.22 9.63
C ILE A 2 2.71 -6.89 10.60
N THR A 3 3.62 -7.83 10.82
CA THR A 3 4.81 -7.59 11.64
C THR A 3 5.92 -7.05 10.75
N ASN A 4 6.32 -5.81 11.00
CA ASN A 4 7.53 -5.22 10.44
C ASN A 4 8.71 -5.53 11.37
N ILE A 5 9.89 -5.76 10.78
CA ILE A 5 11.11 -5.94 11.54
C ILE A 5 11.57 -4.54 11.98
N LEU A 6 11.61 -4.32 13.29
CA LEU A 6 12.06 -3.06 13.86
C LEU A 6 13.55 -3.13 14.19
N ASP A 7 14.25 -2.00 14.07
CA ASP A 7 15.62 -1.86 14.56
C ASP A 7 15.66 -1.75 16.08
N GLN A 8 16.88 -1.68 16.62
CA GLN A 8 17.11 -1.56 18.06
C GLN A 8 16.52 -0.25 18.66
N GLN A 9 16.09 0.69 17.82
CA GLN A 9 15.45 1.95 18.18
C GLN A 9 13.93 1.94 17.93
N GLY A 10 13.36 0.79 17.54
CA GLY A 10 11.93 0.64 17.27
C GLY A 10 11.48 1.21 15.92
N ARG A 11 12.40 1.49 14.98
CA ARG A 11 12.08 2.01 13.65
C ARG A 11 11.96 0.86 12.66
N GLU A 12 11.08 0.98 11.67
CA GLU A 12 11.01 -0.01 10.59
C GLU A 12 12.34 -0.12 9.86
N GLN A 13 12.94 -1.31 9.84
CA GLN A 13 14.22 -1.57 9.15
C GLN A 13 14.09 -1.50 7.63
N SER A 14 12.89 -1.75 7.10
CA SER A 14 12.60 -1.65 5.67
C SER A 14 11.15 -1.23 5.46
N GLY A 15 10.96 -0.13 4.75
CA GLY A 15 9.65 0.24 4.22
C GLY A 15 9.19 -0.70 3.10
N TRP A 16 7.96 -0.52 2.65
CA TRP A 16 7.41 -1.22 1.50
C TRP A 16 7.92 -0.62 0.18
N GLU A 17 8.26 -1.48 -0.78
CA GLU A 17 8.50 -1.08 -2.15
C GLU A 17 7.18 -0.95 -2.89
N LEU A 18 6.96 0.18 -3.56
CA LEU A 18 5.81 0.37 -4.43
C LEU A 18 6.17 -0.08 -5.85
N ILE A 19 5.39 -1.02 -6.39
CA ILE A 19 5.63 -1.60 -7.72
C ILE A 19 4.42 -1.35 -8.60
N GLN A 20 4.63 -0.62 -9.71
CA GLN A 20 3.65 -0.43 -10.77
C GLN A 20 3.35 -1.76 -11.45
N GLN A 21 2.07 -2.06 -11.70
CA GLN A 21 1.64 -3.26 -12.40
C GLN A 21 1.00 -2.94 -13.75
N GLU A 22 1.04 -3.93 -14.64
CA GLU A 22 0.26 -3.89 -15.87
C GLU A 22 -1.22 -3.71 -15.51
N THR A 23 -1.84 -2.70 -16.11
CA THR A 23 -3.19 -2.27 -15.75
C THR A 23 -4.05 -2.20 -17.01
N PRO A 24 -5.26 -2.81 -16.99
CA PRO A 24 -6.18 -2.71 -18.12
C PRO A 24 -6.53 -1.26 -18.46
N ILE A 25 -6.70 -0.97 -19.75
CA ILE A 25 -6.91 0.40 -20.23
C ILE A 25 -8.19 1.04 -19.67
N GLU A 26 -9.20 0.22 -19.39
CA GLU A 26 -10.47 0.64 -18.78
C GLU A 26 -10.26 1.17 -17.36
N VAL A 27 -9.30 0.60 -16.62
CA VAL A 27 -8.94 1.09 -15.29
C VAL A 27 -8.14 2.39 -15.39
N LEU A 28 -7.20 2.48 -16.33
CA LEU A 28 -6.39 3.68 -16.52
C LEU A 28 -7.22 4.92 -16.86
N ALA A 29 -8.39 4.74 -17.49
CA ALA A 29 -9.33 5.83 -17.77
C ALA A 29 -9.90 6.50 -16.50
N THR A 30 -9.98 5.77 -15.39
CA THR A 30 -10.54 6.27 -14.12
C THR A 30 -9.48 6.45 -13.03
N THR A 31 -8.38 5.71 -13.13
CA THR A 31 -7.24 5.75 -12.23
C THR A 31 -5.95 5.88 -13.03
N PRO A 32 -5.50 7.10 -13.38
CA PRO A 32 -4.34 7.32 -14.22
C PRO A 32 -3.03 6.73 -13.67
N GLY A 33 -2.95 6.55 -12.35
CA GLY A 33 -1.81 5.90 -11.68
C GLY A 33 -1.76 4.38 -11.81
N GLY A 34 -2.84 3.75 -12.31
CA GLY A 34 -2.92 2.31 -12.51
C GLY A 34 -2.89 1.47 -11.22
N TRP A 35 -2.72 0.17 -11.40
CA TRP A 35 -2.55 -0.80 -10.32
C TRP A 35 -1.12 -0.79 -9.79
N ILE A 36 -1.02 -0.94 -8.48
CA ILE A 36 0.23 -1.05 -7.75
C ILE A 36 0.20 -2.25 -6.80
N GLN A 37 1.38 -2.70 -6.38
CA GLN A 37 1.59 -3.59 -5.24
C GLN A 37 2.55 -2.95 -4.26
N PHE A 38 2.33 -3.18 -2.97
CA PHE A 38 3.31 -2.92 -1.93
C PHE A 38 4.05 -4.22 -1.63
N ARG A 39 5.34 -4.30 -1.94
CA ARG A 39 6.19 -5.47 -1.72
C ARG A 39 7.16 -5.23 -0.56
N ASP A 40 7.23 -6.20 0.34
CA ASP A 40 8.24 -6.24 1.39
C ASP A 40 9.57 -6.69 0.74
N PRO A 41 10.63 -5.86 0.78
CA PRO A 41 11.89 -6.18 0.10
C PRO A 41 12.62 -7.37 0.74
N ILE A 42 12.37 -7.67 2.02
CA ILE A 42 13.03 -8.75 2.76
C ILE A 42 12.33 -10.07 2.47
N THR A 43 11.00 -10.13 2.68
CA THR A 43 10.24 -11.37 2.54
C THR A 43 9.79 -11.64 1.11
N ARG A 44 9.87 -10.63 0.23
CA ARG A 44 9.31 -10.62 -1.13
C ARG A 44 7.81 -10.90 -1.19
N GLN A 45 7.12 -10.75 -0.05
CA GLN A 45 5.67 -10.86 0.06
C GLN A 45 5.01 -9.51 -0.24
N CYS A 46 3.76 -9.54 -0.67
CA CYS A 46 2.99 -8.33 -0.90
C CYS A 46 1.97 -8.08 0.21
N LEU A 47 1.62 -6.81 0.38
CA LEU A 47 0.46 -6.41 1.17
C LEU A 47 -0.79 -6.97 0.50
N ASN A 48 -1.64 -7.68 1.24
CA ASN A 48 -2.91 -8.18 0.76
C ASN A 48 -4.05 -7.58 1.59
N ALA A 49 -5.10 -7.11 0.92
CA ALA A 49 -6.35 -6.68 1.53
C ALA A 49 -7.42 -7.78 1.39
N ILE A 50 -7.48 -8.65 2.40
CA ILE A 50 -8.40 -9.79 2.41
C ILE A 50 -9.82 -9.27 2.62
N ASN A 51 -10.65 -9.41 1.59
CA ASN A 51 -12.06 -9.03 1.58
C ASN A 51 -12.36 -7.59 2.08
N GLY A 52 -11.38 -6.68 2.04
CA GLY A 52 -11.54 -5.31 2.56
C GLY A 52 -11.66 -5.20 4.08
N VAL A 53 -11.39 -6.28 4.82
CA VAL A 53 -11.53 -6.32 6.29
C VAL A 53 -10.17 -6.33 6.98
N ALA A 54 -9.18 -7.02 6.41
CA ALA A 54 -7.88 -7.20 7.04
C ALA A 54 -6.73 -7.01 6.06
N LEU A 55 -5.61 -6.49 6.59
CA LEU A 55 -4.35 -6.41 5.88
C LEU A 55 -3.38 -7.50 6.35
N THR A 56 -2.76 -8.21 5.40
CA THR A 56 -1.82 -9.31 5.67
C THR A 56 -0.64 -9.28 4.71
N LYS A 57 0.40 -10.08 4.99
CA LYS A 57 1.45 -10.39 4.01
C LYS A 57 1.05 -11.65 3.23
N GLY A 58 1.17 -11.63 1.91
CA GLY A 58 0.82 -12.77 1.06
C GLY A 58 1.57 -12.80 -0.26
N THR A 59 1.07 -13.62 -1.20
CA THR A 59 1.66 -13.73 -2.55
C THR A 59 1.47 -12.44 -3.36
N CYS A 60 2.49 -12.07 -4.14
CA CYS A 60 2.48 -10.97 -5.11
C CYS A 60 1.89 -11.36 -6.48
N ASP A 61 1.21 -12.51 -6.60
CA ASP A 61 0.60 -12.93 -7.88
C ASP A 61 -0.44 -11.90 -8.37
N LEU A 62 -0.30 -11.44 -9.61
CA LEU A 62 -1.24 -10.49 -10.24
C LEU A 62 -2.65 -11.09 -10.44
N LYS A 63 -2.76 -12.41 -10.48
CA LYS A 63 -4.06 -13.09 -10.45
C LYS A 63 -4.76 -12.92 -9.10
N ASN A 64 -3.98 -12.72 -8.03
CA ASN A 64 -4.50 -12.39 -6.73
C ASN A 64 -4.78 -10.88 -6.61
N ARG A 65 -6.01 -10.50 -6.94
CA ARG A 65 -6.47 -9.10 -6.85
C ARG A 65 -6.42 -8.52 -5.43
N GLU A 66 -6.34 -9.35 -4.38
CA GLU A 66 -6.21 -8.86 -3.01
C GLU A 66 -4.88 -8.14 -2.77
N SER A 67 -3.84 -8.46 -3.56
CA SER A 67 -2.54 -7.81 -3.49
C SER A 67 -2.46 -6.49 -4.26
N LEU A 68 -3.48 -6.18 -5.07
CA LEU A 68 -3.51 -5.05 -5.99
C LEU A 68 -4.24 -3.86 -5.37
N PHE A 69 -3.65 -2.68 -5.50
CA PHE A 69 -4.20 -1.42 -5.03
C PHE A 69 -4.19 -0.36 -6.11
N VAL A 70 -4.97 0.70 -5.88
CA VAL A 70 -4.88 1.96 -6.62
C VAL A 70 -4.60 3.10 -5.66
N LEU A 71 -3.84 4.08 -6.13
CA LEU A 71 -3.60 5.33 -5.44
C LEU A 71 -4.55 6.40 -5.95
N ILE A 72 -5.37 6.95 -5.06
CA ILE A 72 -6.32 8.02 -5.37
C ILE A 72 -5.74 9.31 -4.77
N PRO A 73 -5.20 10.23 -5.60
CA PRO A 73 -4.63 11.47 -5.11
C PRO A 73 -5.71 12.40 -4.55
N SER A 74 -5.35 13.20 -3.56
CA SER A 74 -6.19 14.26 -3.00
C SER A 74 -5.58 15.64 -3.20
N THR A 75 -6.38 16.69 -3.04
CA THR A 75 -5.94 18.09 -3.16
C THR A 75 -4.97 18.53 -2.06
N THR A 76 -4.82 17.75 -0.98
CA THR A 76 -3.91 18.06 0.13
C THR A 76 -2.51 17.44 -0.06
N GLY A 77 -2.29 16.70 -1.15
CA GLY A 77 -1.06 15.93 -1.37
C GLY A 77 -1.04 14.57 -0.64
N ALA A 78 -2.07 14.26 0.15
CA ALA A 78 -2.29 12.93 0.67
C ALA A 78 -2.85 12.00 -0.41
N VAL A 79 -2.72 10.69 -0.20
CA VAL A 79 -3.19 9.67 -1.13
C VAL A 79 -4.06 8.67 -0.38
N GLN A 80 -5.23 8.36 -0.93
CA GLN A 80 -6.02 7.21 -0.45
C GLN A 80 -5.57 5.95 -1.16
N ILE A 81 -5.46 4.86 -0.42
CA ILE A 81 -5.09 3.54 -0.94
C ILE A 81 -6.36 2.70 -0.98
N GLN A 82 -6.78 2.28 -2.17
CA GLN A 82 -7.99 1.48 -2.36
C GLN A 82 -7.63 0.09 -2.91
N SER A 83 -8.23 -0.95 -2.34
CA SER A 83 -8.11 -2.32 -2.83
C SER A 83 -8.80 -2.48 -4.19
N VAL A 84 -8.10 -3.08 -5.16
CA VAL A 84 -8.69 -3.42 -6.46
C VAL A 84 -9.78 -4.48 -6.32
N ASN A 85 -9.60 -5.45 -5.42
CA ASN A 85 -10.51 -6.57 -5.21
C ASN A 85 -11.85 -6.12 -4.61
N SER A 86 -11.81 -5.46 -3.46
CA SER A 86 -13.01 -5.13 -2.68
C SER A 86 -13.54 -3.71 -2.93
N LYS A 87 -12.77 -2.86 -3.63
CA LYS A 87 -13.06 -1.42 -3.82
C LYS A 87 -13.15 -0.61 -2.52
N THR A 88 -12.68 -1.19 -1.41
CA THR A 88 -12.62 -0.51 -0.11
C THR A 88 -11.31 0.23 0.04
N CYS A 89 -11.36 1.38 0.70
CA CYS A 89 -10.16 2.13 1.08
C CYS A 89 -9.56 1.55 2.36
N VAL A 90 -8.24 1.56 2.43
CA VAL A 90 -7.52 1.31 3.69
C VAL A 90 -7.79 2.50 4.60
N ILE A 91 -8.34 2.22 5.78
CA ILE A 91 -8.68 3.23 6.80
C ILE A 91 -7.96 2.81 8.07
N ASP A 92 -7.32 3.78 8.71
CA ASP A 92 -6.85 3.63 10.08
C ASP A 92 -8.03 3.92 11.03
N GLN A 93 -8.53 2.90 11.73
CA GLN A 93 -9.60 3.05 12.70
C GLN A 93 -9.00 2.97 14.11
N ASP A 94 -8.98 4.10 14.81
CA ASP A 94 -8.61 4.20 16.22
C ASP A 94 -9.61 3.40 17.09
N ASN A 95 -9.40 2.10 17.29
CA ASN A 95 -9.91 1.40 18.49
C ASN A 95 -9.38 -0.01 18.81
N THR A 96 -8.33 -0.52 18.15
CA THR A 96 -7.66 -1.76 18.59
C THR A 96 -6.18 -1.66 18.22
N ASP A 97 -5.29 -2.07 19.13
CA ASP A 97 -3.82 -1.88 19.15
C ASP A 97 -2.99 -2.31 17.91
N HIS A 98 -3.57 -2.51 16.73
CA HIS A 98 -2.90 -3.14 15.59
C HIS A 98 -3.30 -2.59 14.21
N PHE A 99 -2.72 -1.47 13.79
CA PHE A 99 -2.37 -1.20 12.40
C PHE A 99 -1.09 -0.34 12.35
N TYR A 100 -0.04 -0.82 11.67
CA TYR A 100 1.07 0.04 11.24
C TYR A 100 0.98 0.18 9.72
N LEU A 101 0.31 1.24 9.29
CA LEU A 101 0.56 1.85 7.99
C LEU A 101 1.20 3.20 8.30
N VAL A 102 2.53 3.25 8.38
CA VAL A 102 3.21 4.55 8.27
C VAL A 102 2.96 5.00 6.83
N VAL A 103 1.92 5.79 6.62
CA VAL A 103 1.80 6.66 5.47
C VAL A 103 2.95 7.63 5.60
N VAL A 104 4.13 7.24 5.11
CA VAL A 104 5.17 8.20 4.78
C VAL A 104 4.51 9.05 3.71
N LEU A 105 4.07 10.24 4.11
CA LEU A 105 3.98 11.40 3.24
C LEU A 105 5.20 11.35 2.33
N LEU A 106 5.02 10.90 1.08
CA LEU A 106 5.98 11.13 0.01
C LEU A 106 5.92 12.62 -0.36
N ILE A 107 6.15 13.50 0.61
CA ILE A 107 6.72 14.79 0.33
C ILE A 107 8.19 14.48 0.08
N SER A 108 8.53 14.24 -1.19
CA SER A 108 9.89 14.47 -1.66
C SER A 108 10.25 15.88 -1.23
N ARG A 109 11.05 16.01 -0.16
CA ARG A 109 11.77 17.26 0.10
C ARG A 109 12.73 17.41 -1.07
N THR A 110 12.30 18.10 -2.11
CA THR A 110 13.22 18.76 -3.04
C THR A 110 14.00 19.77 -2.22
N HIS A 111 15.18 19.37 -1.74
CA HIS A 111 16.17 20.30 -1.26
C HIS A 111 16.64 21.12 -2.47
N ASN A 112 16.10 22.33 -2.60
CA ASN A 112 16.74 23.38 -3.38
C ASN A 112 18.10 23.68 -2.72
N LYS A 113 19.18 23.42 -3.46
CA LYS A 113 20.44 24.14 -3.39
C LYS A 113 20.94 24.35 -4.81
#